data_AF-A0A8T3ZMA3-F1
#
_entry.id   AF-A0A8T3ZMA3-F1
#
_cell.length_a   1.000
_cell.length_b   1.000
_cell.length_c   1.000
_cell.angle_alpha   90.00
_cell.angle_beta   90.00
_cell.angle_gamma   90.00
#
_symmetry.space_group_name_H-M   'P 1'
#
loop_
_entity.id
_entity.type
_entity.pdbx_description
1 polymer ?
#
loop_
_entity_poly.entity_id
_entity_poly.type
_entity_poly.pdbx_seq_one_letter_code
_entity_poly.pdbx_strand_id
1 'polypeptide(L)' 'MKCDRCAKETHWLEQCFYCNRRVCRSCEKSTKVIKKRERKIICKDCWGKMDKRRDFKSA' A
#
# COMPACT_ATOMS: atom_id res chain seq x y z
N MET A 1 13.54 -0.32 -9.99
CA MET A 1 13.01 0.87 -9.27
C MET A 1 13.05 0.61 -7.77
N LYS A 2 13.31 1.61 -6.91
CA LYS A 2 13.52 1.41 -5.46
C LYS A 2 12.24 1.64 -4.65
N CYS A 3 12.01 0.80 -3.65
CA CYS A 3 10.92 0.97 -2.68
C CYS A 3 11.24 2.11 -1.71
N ASP A 4 10.34 3.10 -1.59
CA ASP A 4 10.50 4.25 -0.67
C ASP A 4 10.57 3.85 0.80
N ARG A 5 10.16 2.64 1.16
CA ARG A 5 10.17 2.16 2.54
C ARG A 5 11.42 1.41 2.91
N CYS A 6 11.79 0.41 2.11
CA CYS A 6 12.88 -0.52 2.44
C CYS A 6 14.12 -0.34 1.57
N ALA A 7 14.12 0.64 0.66
CA ALA A 7 15.18 0.91 -0.32
C ALA A 7 15.57 -0.25 -1.24
N LYS A 8 14.91 -1.41 -1.12
CA LYS A 8 15.13 -2.57 -2.00
C LYS A 8 14.74 -2.24 -3.43
N GLU A 9 15.58 -2.67 -4.36
CA GLU A 9 15.26 -2.65 -5.77
C GLU A 9 14.27 -3.75 -6.12
N THR A 10 13.27 -3.37 -6.90
CA THR A 10 12.24 -4.29 -7.38
C THR A 10 11.72 -3.80 -8.73
N HIS A 11 11.16 -4.73 -9.50
CA HIS A 11 10.47 -4.44 -10.75
C HIS A 11 9.01 -4.04 -10.52
N TRP A 12 8.49 -4.26 -9.31
CA TRP A 12 7.10 -4.03 -8.98
C TRP A 12 6.98 -3.06 -7.81
N LEU A 13 6.45 -1.88 -8.09
CA LEU A 13 6.11 -0.87 -7.09
C LEU A 13 4.67 -0.42 -7.30
N GLU A 14 3.92 -0.32 -6.21
CA GLU A 14 2.61 0.30 -6.20
C GLU A 14 2.57 1.48 -5.24
N GLN A 15 1.70 2.45 -5.52
CA GLN A 15 1.58 3.67 -4.73
C GLN A 15 0.62 3.45 -3.56
N CYS A 16 1.12 3.65 -2.33
CA CYS A 16 0.28 3.63 -1.14
C CYS A 16 -0.78 4.73 -1.22
N PHE A 17 -2.05 4.37 -1.05
CA PHE A 17 -3.16 5.30 -1.17
C PHE A 17 -3.13 6.45 -0.14
N TYR A 18 -2.47 6.26 1.01
CA TYR A 18 -2.49 7.24 2.09
C TYR A 18 -1.24 8.09 2.26
N CYS A 19 -0.07 7.55 1.93
CA CYS A 19 1.19 8.29 2.05
C CYS A 19 1.83 8.57 0.69
N ASN A 20 1.22 8.12 -0.40
CA ASN A 20 1.68 8.29 -1.79
C ASN A 20 3.10 7.78 -2.07
N ARG A 21 3.72 7.05 -1.13
CA ARG A 21 5.01 6.40 -1.32
C ARG A 21 4.87 5.17 -2.21
N ARG A 22 5.86 4.93 -3.06
CA ARG A 22 5.92 3.73 -3.90
C ARG A 22 6.53 2.60 -3.09
N VAL A 23 5.76 1.55 -2.87
CA VAL A 23 6.15 0.41 -2.04
C VAL A 23 6.16 -0.88 -2.83
N CYS A 24 7.09 -1.76 -2.51
CA CYS A 24 7.14 -3.11 -3.08
C CYS A 24 6.07 -4.02 -2.47
N ARG A 25 5.81 -5.18 -3.08
CA ARG A 25 4.88 -6.21 -2.55
C ARG A 25 5.16 -6.59 -1.09
N SER A 26 6.43 -6.61 -0.69
CA SER A 26 6.80 -6.95 0.70
C SER A 26 6.47 -5.83 1.70
N CYS A 27 6.36 -4.58 1.23
CA CYS A 27 6.04 -3.41 2.04
C CYS A 27 4.56 -3.03 1.98
N GLU A 28 3.82 -3.55 1.00
CA GLU A 28 2.36 -3.65 1.01
C GLU A 28 1.90 -4.51 2.19
N LYS A 29 0.79 -4.12 2.82
CA LYS A 29 0.17 -4.87 3.92
C LYS A 29 -1.15 -5.50 3.50
N SER A 30 -1.97 -4.74 2.80
CA SER A 30 -3.28 -5.16 2.33
C SER A 30 -3.66 -4.34 1.12
N THR A 31 -4.60 -4.86 0.34
CA THR A 31 -5.11 -4.19 -0.86
C THR A 31 -6.61 -4.33 -0.93
N LYS A 32 -7.28 -3.29 -1.43
CA LYS A 32 -8.73 -3.24 -1.61
C LYS A 32 -9.04 -2.85 -3.04
N VAL A 33 -9.88 -3.62 -3.70
CA VAL A 33 -10.40 -3.29 -5.03
C VAL A 33 -11.67 -2.47 -4.82
N ILE A 34 -11.72 -1.27 -5.40
CA ILE A 34 -12.86 -0.34 -5.18
C ILE A 34 -13.72 -0.21 -6.43
N LYS A 35 -13.14 -0.43 -7.60
CA LYS A 35 -13.85 -0.59 -8.87
C LYS A 35 -13.20 -1.70 -9.69
N LYS A 36 -13.88 -2.18 -10.74
CA LYS A 36 -13.44 -3.28 -11.63
C LYS A 36 -11.97 -3.20 -12.10
N ARG A 37 -11.33 -2.02 -12.09
CA ARG A 37 -9.91 -1.83 -12.44
C ARG A 37 -9.09 -1.01 -11.43
N GLU A 38 -9.69 -0.53 -10.34
CA GLU A 38 -8.99 0.34 -9.38
C GLU A 38 -8.63 -0.45 -8.12
N ARG A 39 -7.34 -0.76 -7.96
CA ARG A 39 -6.75 -1.36 -6.76
C ARG A 39 -6.15 -0.25 -5.91
N LYS A 40 -6.52 -0.19 -4.63
CA LYS A 40 -5.83 0.62 -3.63
C LYS A 40 -4.96 -0.29 -2.79
N ILE A 41 -3.76 0.19 -2.49
CA ILE A 41 -2.82 -0.52 -1.63
C ILE A 41 -2.52 0.31 -0.38
N ILE A 42 -2.32 -0.37 0.75
CA ILE A 42 -1.86 0.26 1.99
C ILE A 42 -0.52 -0.35 2.41
N CYS A 43 0.47 0.48 2.69
CA CYS A 43 1.76 0.03 3.19
C CYS A 43 1.69 -0.34 4.68
N LYS A 44 2.60 -1.19 5.18
CA LYS A 44 2.56 -1.59 6.61
C LYS A 44 2.80 -0.43 7.59
N ASP A 45 3.39 0.69 7.17
CA ASP A 45 3.49 1.90 8.04
C ASP A 45 2.13 2.56 8.22
N CYS A 46 1.39 2.75 7.13
CA CYS A 46 0.05 3.33 7.19
C CYS A 46 -0.94 2.40 7.89
N TRP A 47 -0.73 1.09 7.80
CA TRP A 47 -1.54 0.11 8.52
C TRP A 47 -1.49 0.25 10.05
N GLY A 48 -0.37 0.74 10.60
CA GLY A 48 -0.23 0.99 12.04
C GLY A 48 -1.11 2.15 12.54
N LYS A 49 -1.64 3.00 11.65
CA LYS A 49 -2.50 4.12 12.01
C LYS A 49 -3.96 3.67 11.94
N MET A 50 -4.67 3.68 13.09
CA MET A 50 -6.02 3.12 13.20
C MET A 50 -7.00 3.72 12.20
N ASP A 51 -6.94 5.04 11.95
CA ASP A 51 -7.82 5.75 11.02
C ASP A 51 -7.72 5.19 9.59
N LYS A 52 -6.50 4.89 9.14
CA LYS A 52 -6.20 4.42 7.78
C LYS A 52 -6.45 2.93 7.61
N ARG A 53 -6.54 2.19 8.71
CA ARG A 53 -6.85 0.75 8.70
C ARG A 53 -8.33 0.50 8.42
N ARG A 54 -9.22 1.39 8.86
CA ARG A 54 -10.68 1.20 8.75
C ARG A 54 -11.13 1.04 7.30
N ASP A 55 -10.63 1.87 6.38
CA ASP A 55 -11.10 1.81 4.98
C ASP A 55 -10.66 0.53 4.25
N PHE A 56 -9.59 -0.11 4.70
CA PHE A 56 -9.08 -1.38 4.17
C PHE A 56 -9.64 -2.62 4.87
N LYS A 57 -10.10 -2.49 6.12
CA LYS A 57 -10.58 -3.62 6.94
C LYS A 57 -12.11 -3.77 6.94
N SER A 58 -12.89 -2.72 6.68
CA SER A 58 -14.34 -2.87 6.50
C SER A 58 -14.63 -3.63 5.21
N ALA A 59 -14.87 -4.93 5.39
CA ALA A 59 -15.73 -5.76 4.55
C ALA A 59 -17.19 -5.43 4.85
#